data_AF-A0A1W9VJZ0-F1
#
_entry.id   AF-A0A1W9VJZ0-F1
#
_cell.length_a   1.000
_cell.length_b   1.000
_cell.length_c   1.000
_cell.angle_alpha   90.00
_cell.angle_beta   90.00
_cell.angle_gamma   90.00
#
_symmetry.space_group_name_H-M   'P 1'
#
loop_
_entity.id
_entity.type
_entity.pdbx_description
1 polymer ?
#
loop_
_entity_poly.entity_id
_entity_poly.type
_entity_poly.pdbx_seq_one_letter_code
_entity_poly.pdbx_strand_id
1 'polypeptide(L)'
;MGINVDRVEGQPAKLLPCPVCNYKTFTELGTWKLCPVCGWNSDPIQEAIPTEAIGSNGISLEEARRNFPQLGAITQEKLAEVDPDGKQKFLKAN
;
A
#
# COMPACT_ATOMS: atom_id res chain seq x y z
N MET A 1 -9.23 -24.50 12.00
CA MET A 1 -9.03 -24.37 13.46
C MET A 1 -9.16 -22.91 13.80
N GLY A 2 -10.20 -22.53 14.55
CA GLY A 2 -10.33 -21.18 15.10
C GLY A 2 -9.86 -21.21 16.55
N ILE A 3 -8.95 -20.32 16.91
CA ILE A 3 -8.53 -20.14 18.31
C ILE A 3 -9.52 -19.17 18.94
N ASN A 4 -10.12 -19.54 20.07
CA ASN A 4 -10.89 -18.60 20.88
C ASN A 4 -9.89 -17.75 21.67
N VAL A 5 -9.95 -16.43 21.48
CA VAL A 5 -9.04 -15.47 22.12
C VAL A 5 -9.87 -14.56 23.02
N ASP A 6 -9.61 -14.62 24.33
CA ASP A 6 -10.36 -13.83 25.32
C ASP A 6 -9.91 -12.36 25.35
N ARG A 7 -8.63 -12.08 25.06
CA ARG A 7 -8.07 -10.72 25.03
C ARG A 7 -6.76 -10.64 24.23
N VAL A 8 -6.60 -9.57 23.45
CA VAL A 8 -5.33 -9.18 22.83
C VAL A 8 -4.76 -7.98 23.60
N GLU A 9 -3.50 -8.05 24.02
CA GLU A 9 -2.81 -6.97 24.73
C GLU A 9 -1.79 -6.28 23.81
N GLY A 10 -1.73 -4.95 23.89
CA GLY A 10 -0.81 -4.11 23.11
C GLY A 10 -1.49 -2.88 22.49
N GLN A 11 -0.68 -1.90 22.08
CA GLN A 11 -1.15 -0.79 21.25
C GLN A 11 -0.80 -1.09 19.79
N PRO A 12 -1.75 -0.94 18.85
CA PRO A 12 -1.44 -1.12 17.44
C PRO A 12 -0.44 -0.05 17.00
N ALA A 13 0.51 -0.44 16.15
CA ALA A 13 1.42 0.51 15.52
C ALA A 13 0.62 1.57 14.76
N LYS A 14 1.01 2.84 14.91
CA LYS A 14 0.43 3.93 14.13
C LYS A 14 0.96 3.84 12.70
N LEU A 15 0.15 3.31 11.80
CA LEU A 15 0.47 3.20 10.38
C LEU A 15 -0.10 4.38 9.58
N LEU A 16 0.69 4.87 8.63
CA LEU A 16 0.36 5.87 7.64
C LEU A 16 -0.33 5.22 6.43
N PRO A 17 -1.30 5.92 5.80
CA PRO A 17 -1.97 5.43 4.61
C PRO A 17 -1.02 5.40 3.40
N CYS A 18 -1.10 4.35 2.61
CA CYS A 18 -0.48 4.30 1.29
C CYS A 18 -1.07 5.42 0.40
N PRO A 19 -0.23 6.20 -0.30
CA PRO A 19 -0.70 7.32 -1.13
C PRO A 19 -1.50 6.88 -2.37
N VAL A 20 -1.55 5.59 -2.67
CA VAL A 20 -2.31 4.99 -3.77
C VAL A 20 -3.64 4.41 -3.31
N CYS A 21 -3.61 3.41 -2.42
CA CYS A 21 -4.80 2.63 -2.07
C CYS A 21 -5.50 3.07 -0.77
N ASN A 22 -4.87 3.99 -0.03
CA ASN A 22 -5.33 4.52 1.26
C ASN A 22 -5.38 3.50 2.41
N TYR A 23 -4.88 2.27 2.23
CA TYR A 23 -4.71 1.32 3.33
C TYR A 23 -3.50 1.70 4.17
N LYS A 24 -3.62 1.60 5.49
CA LYS A 24 -2.56 1.93 6.45
C LYS A 24 -1.53 0.81 6.50
N THR A 25 -0.48 0.92 5.70
CA THR A 25 0.53 -0.12 5.50
C THR A 25 1.95 0.30 5.86
N PHE A 26 2.19 1.59 6.09
CA PHE A 26 3.54 2.13 6.27
C PHE A 26 3.76 2.66 7.68
N THR A 27 4.91 2.38 8.28
CA THR A 27 5.36 3.10 9.48
C THR A 27 5.86 4.51 9.15
N GLU A 28 6.39 4.68 7.94
CA GLU A 28 6.98 5.90 7.39
C GLU A 28 6.91 5.84 5.85
N LEU A 29 6.69 6.99 5.21
CA LEU A 29 6.66 7.16 3.75
C LEU A 29 8.05 7.50 3.19
N GLY A 30 8.26 7.30 1.89
CA GLY A 30 9.56 7.53 1.25
C GLY A 30 10.64 6.51 1.63
N THR A 31 10.26 5.31 2.07
CA THR A 31 11.19 4.29 2.60
C THR A 31 11.49 3.14 1.64
N TRP A 32 11.05 3.23 0.38
CA TRP A 32 11.12 2.17 -0.64
C TRP A 32 10.44 0.85 -0.25
N LYS A 33 9.69 0.84 0.87
CA LYS A 33 8.90 -0.32 1.28
C LYS A 33 7.71 -0.51 0.34
N LEU A 34 7.41 -1.77 0.04
CA LEU A 34 6.27 -2.15 -0.78
C LEU A 34 4.96 -2.08 0.03
N CYS A 35 3.92 -1.50 -0.55
CA CYS A 35 2.56 -1.61 -0.05
C CYS A 35 2.00 -3.00 -0.40
N PRO A 36 1.72 -3.88 0.58
CA PRO A 36 1.22 -5.22 0.30
C PRO A 36 -0.19 -5.22 -0.31
N VAL A 37 -0.92 -4.10 -0.28
CA VAL A 37 -2.30 -4.03 -0.79
C VAL A 37 -2.38 -3.66 -2.27
N CYS A 38 -1.46 -2.83 -2.77
CA CYS A 38 -1.50 -2.37 -4.17
C CYS A 38 -0.18 -2.54 -4.93
N GLY A 39 0.91 -2.91 -4.27
CA GLY A 39 2.22 -3.07 -4.91
C GLY A 39 2.98 -1.76 -5.14
N TRP A 40 2.56 -0.64 -4.54
CA TRP A 40 3.31 0.63 -4.58
C TRP A 40 4.55 0.57 -3.70
N ASN A 41 5.74 0.78 -4.27
CA ASN A 41 6.95 1.08 -3.51
C ASN A 41 6.92 2.54 -3.06
N SER A 42 7.08 2.77 -1.76
CA SER A 42 7.05 4.10 -1.16
C SER A 42 8.29 4.93 -1.54
N ASP A 43 8.26 5.47 -2.75
CA ASP A 43 9.36 6.21 -3.35
C ASP A 43 9.24 7.71 -3.02
N PRO A 44 10.20 8.32 -2.30
CA PRO A 44 10.08 9.70 -1.84
C PRO A 44 10.01 10.72 -3.00
N ILE A 45 10.63 10.41 -4.14
CA ILE A 45 10.61 11.31 -5.30
C ILE A 45 9.22 11.27 -5.95
N GLN A 46 8.68 10.08 -6.17
CA GLN A 46 7.35 9.93 -6.78
C GLN A 46 6.22 10.39 -5.86
N GLU A 47 6.42 10.33 -4.55
CA GLU A 47 5.49 10.89 -3.55
C GLU A 47 5.53 12.41 -3.51
N ALA A 48 6.69 13.03 -3.77
CA ALA A 48 6.85 14.47 -3.87
C ALA A 48 6.42 15.04 -5.24
N ILE A 49 6.60 14.28 -6.32
CA ILE A 49 6.32 14.69 -7.70
C ILE A 49 5.35 13.67 -8.34
N PRO A 50 4.04 13.79 -8.06
CA PRO A 50 3.08 12.71 -8.28
C PRO A 50 2.75 12.43 -9.75
N THR A 51 3.06 13.36 -10.65
CA THR A 51 2.78 13.28 -12.09
C THR A 51 3.90 12.61 -12.89
N GLU A 52 5.09 12.51 -12.33
CA GLU A 52 6.29 12.04 -13.03
C GLU A 52 6.53 10.55 -12.78
N ALA A 53 6.82 9.81 -13.85
CA ALA A 53 7.19 8.38 -13.80
C ALA A 53 8.70 8.20 -13.53
N ILE A 54 9.23 8.93 -12.55
CA ILE A 54 10.65 8.90 -12.18
C ILE A 54 10.84 8.09 -10.89
N GLY A 55 11.24 6.82 -10.99
CA GLY A 55 11.56 6.03 -9.80
C GLY A 55 11.21 4.55 -9.90
N SER A 56 11.09 3.93 -8.74
CA SER A 56 11.04 2.47 -8.58
C SER A 56 9.76 1.81 -9.08
N ASN A 57 8.68 2.57 -9.32
CA ASN A 57 7.38 2.01 -9.71
C ASN A 57 7.16 1.94 -11.23
N GLY A 58 8.01 2.58 -12.04
CA GLY A 58 7.88 2.63 -13.51
C GLY A 58 6.68 3.43 -14.05
N ILE A 59 5.77 3.87 -13.19
CA ILE A 59 4.63 4.75 -13.48
C ILE A 59 4.54 5.87 -12.44
N SER A 60 3.80 6.94 -12.73
CA SER A 60 3.60 8.03 -11.77
C SER A 60 2.63 7.65 -10.64
N LEU A 61 2.68 8.38 -9.52
CA LEU A 61 1.76 8.17 -8.40
C LEU A 61 0.30 8.39 -8.81
N GLU A 62 0.03 9.37 -9.66
CA GLU A 62 -1.33 9.60 -10.18
C GLU A 62 -1.82 8.46 -11.07
N GLU A 63 -0.95 7.88 -11.89
CA GLU A 63 -1.28 6.72 -12.70
C GLU A 63 -1.57 5.51 -11.81
N ALA A 64 -0.74 5.27 -10.80
CA ALA A 64 -0.97 4.22 -9.81
C ALA A 64 -2.33 4.37 -9.10
N ARG A 65 -2.72 5.61 -8.74
CA ARG A 65 -4.05 5.92 -8.16
C ARG A 65 -5.19 5.60 -9.11
N ARG A 66 -5.04 5.85 -10.41
CA ARG A 66 -6.05 5.51 -11.43
C ARG A 66 -6.14 4.00 -11.69
N ASN A 67 -5.00 3.31 -11.64
CA ASN A 67 -4.91 1.88 -11.94
C ASN A 67 -5.49 1.01 -10.81
N PHE A 68 -5.21 1.36 -9.55
CA PHE A 68 -5.56 0.50 -8.41
C PHE A 68 -7.05 0.12 -8.32
N PRO A 69 -8.04 1.03 -8.50
CA PRO A 69 -9.45 0.65 -8.49
C PRO A 69 -9.85 -0.34 -9.59
N GLN A 70 -9.11 -0.35 -10.71
CA GLN A 70 -9.42 -1.16 -11.89
C GLN A 70 -8.68 -2.51 -11.86
N LEU A 71 -7.42 -2.50 -11.46
CA LEU A 71 -6.55 -3.67 -11.48
C LEU A 71 -6.47 -4.38 -10.12
N GLY A 72 -6.63 -3.66 -9.02
CA GLY A 72 -6.29 -4.13 -7.68
C GLY A 72 -4.80 -4.00 -7.33
N ALA A 73 -3.97 -3.53 -8.27
CA ALA A 73 -2.55 -3.21 -8.11
C ALA A 73 -2.18 -1.95 -8.91
N ILE A 74 -0.95 -1.46 -8.75
CA ILE A 74 -0.47 -0.28 -9.49
C ILE A 74 -0.20 -0.56 -10.97
N THR A 75 0.20 -1.79 -11.31
CA THR A 75 0.36 -2.31 -12.68
C THR A 75 -0.07 -3.77 -12.72
N GLN A 76 -0.13 -4.38 -13.91
CA GLN A 76 -0.44 -5.81 -14.04
C GLN A 76 0.67 -6.68 -13.44
N GLU A 77 1.93 -6.31 -13.64
CA GLU A 77 3.09 -7.03 -13.13
C GLU A 77 3.09 -7.09 -11.61
N LYS A 78 2.66 -6.00 -10.96
CA LYS A 78 2.59 -5.91 -9.50
C LYS A 78 1.49 -6.76 -8.85
N LEU A 79 0.57 -7.33 -9.62
CA LEU A 79 -0.44 -8.26 -9.07
C LEU A 79 0.18 -9.46 -8.37
N ALA A 80 1.32 -9.95 -8.86
CA ALA A 80 2.02 -11.10 -8.28
C ALA A 80 2.65 -10.80 -6.90
N GLU A 81 2.85 -9.52 -6.56
CA GLU A 81 3.46 -9.08 -5.30
C GLU A 81 2.42 -8.63 -4.25
N VAL A 82 1.16 -8.46 -4.66
CA VAL A 82 0.08 -8.07 -3.75
C VAL A 82 -0.34 -9.24 -2.86
N ASP A 83 -0.52 -8.98 -1.57
CA ASP A 83 -1.09 -9.92 -0.62
C ASP A 83 -2.58 -10.10 -0.94
N PRO A 84 -3.05 -11.33 -1.28
CA PRO A 84 -4.45 -11.57 -1.61
C PRO A 84 -5.40 -11.22 -0.45
N ASP A 85 -4.91 -11.25 0.79
CA ASP A 85 -5.68 -10.91 1.99
C ASP A 85 -5.39 -9.48 2.50
N GLY A 86 -4.63 -8.67 1.73
CA GLY A 86 -4.19 -7.36 2.18
C GLY A 86 -5.36 -6.43 2.56
N LYS A 87 -6.46 -6.48 1.82
CA LYS A 87 -7.65 -5.65 2.09
C LYS A 87 -8.36 -6.04 3.39
N GLN A 88 -8.19 -7.28 3.85
CA GLN A 88 -8.75 -7.78 5.11
C GLN A 88 -7.79 -7.53 6.29
N LYS A 89 -6.47 -7.56 6.03
CA LYS A 89 -5.43 -7.38 7.06
C LYS A 89 -5.22 -5.92 7.45
N PHE A 90 -5.38 -4.99 6.50
CA PHE A 90 -5.05 -3.58 6.71
C PHE A 90 -6.31 -2.70 6.80
N LEU A 91 -6.27 -1.72 7.71
CA LEU A 91 -7.34 -0.73 7.83
C LEU A 91 -7.21 0.33 6.73
N LYS A 92 -8.32 0.67 6.08
CA LYS A 92 -8.37 1.80 5.15
C LYS A 92 -8.49 3.11 5.95
N ALA A 93 -7.76 4.14 5.55
CA ALA A 93 -7.98 5.48 6.07
C ALA A 93 -9.32 6.03 5.54
N ASN A 94 -10.04 6.73 6.41
CA ASN A 94 -11.33 7.38 6.11
C ASN A 94 -11.15 8.56 5.16
#